data_AF-A0A538KVC2-F1
#
_entry.id   AF-A0A538KVC2-F1
#
_cell.length_a   1.000
_cell.length_b   1.000
_cell.length_c   1.000
_cell.angle_alpha   90.00
_cell.angle_beta   90.00
_cell.angle_gamma   90.00
#
_symmetry.space_group_name_H-M   'P 1'
#
loop_
_entity.id
_entity.type
_entity.pdbx_description
1 polymer ?
#
loop_
_entity_poly.entity_id
_entity_poly.type
_entity_poly.pdbx_seq_one_letter_code
_entity_poly.pdbx_strand_id
1 'polypeptide(L)'
;MDPTAQLTYERLAGLPSGGSVFHAAGRFPGLWIVGGAVRDVLLGVPGRDVDVAVEGEIAPVIGALGQPLEEHGRFGTASVRTPDGGLVNLVRTRAEAYPRPGALPVVRPAGIDEDIARRDFTINAIAVGLSPDVRGEVRAPPTALADLEDRLLRVLHDRSFVDDPTRLLRLARYETRLGLAVEGPTAALAADATLDTVSGDRVGDAVRQLLAEPDPLLALCAGARFGPPVPEPDADLARSGLALLPPDGRRDLLILATAGEGIEARMRELGFTAAETRQAARAAQARELAAALSRARRPSEIADAARGWPVEAVALAGALGAEPQARAWLDELRHVQLAITGHDLRAAGVPEGPELGHRLAHVPRPSCAPHSRVDGRARPSGHGGRGLNHLASTTCSCPPRSAPTATTSRSTSTAPPRCSRRAAVAFPKARSPASTSGGGRATRASASTRTASGWPRRSASAGAASRARSRSTRRRCAASRASPATTTRGSTPTARPPRCPAFPLWSSSPTACRSR
;
A
#
# COMPACT_ATOMS: atom_id res chain seq x y z
N MET A 1 -11.75 -31.40 -15.85
CA MET A 1 -11.09 -30.21 -15.26
C MET A 1 -12.19 -29.28 -14.79
N ASP A 2 -12.08 -28.74 -13.58
CA ASP A 2 -13.03 -27.75 -13.06
C ASP A 2 -13.09 -26.50 -13.97
N PRO A 3 -14.25 -25.87 -14.22
CA PRO A 3 -14.35 -24.68 -15.07
C PRO A 3 -13.48 -23.51 -14.58
N THR A 4 -13.36 -23.35 -13.27
CA THR A 4 -12.49 -22.35 -12.62
C THR A 4 -11.04 -22.64 -12.94
N ALA A 5 -10.63 -23.90 -12.84
CA ALA A 5 -9.29 -24.32 -13.22
C ALA A 5 -9.05 -24.08 -14.70
N GLN A 6 -9.96 -24.50 -15.58
CA GLN A 6 -9.84 -24.28 -17.02
C GLN A 6 -9.63 -22.80 -17.38
N LEU A 7 -10.46 -21.91 -16.83
CA LEU A 7 -10.33 -20.47 -17.04
C LEU A 7 -9.00 -19.92 -16.51
N THR A 8 -8.58 -20.40 -15.33
CA THR A 8 -7.31 -19.99 -14.72
C THR A 8 -6.13 -20.40 -15.60
N TYR A 9 -6.14 -21.62 -16.12
CA TYR A 9 -5.11 -22.12 -17.02
C TYR A 9 -5.02 -21.31 -18.32
N GLU A 10 -6.16 -21.05 -18.96
CA GLU A 10 -6.23 -20.27 -20.20
C GLU A 10 -5.67 -18.86 -20.01
N ARG A 11 -6.03 -18.20 -18.91
CA ARG A 11 -5.56 -16.84 -18.60
C ARG A 11 -4.09 -16.82 -18.18
N LEU A 12 -3.66 -17.79 -17.36
CA LEU A 12 -2.27 -17.92 -16.93
C LEU A 12 -1.34 -18.13 -18.13
N ALA A 13 -1.76 -18.92 -19.13
CA ALA A 13 -0.98 -19.15 -20.35
C ALA A 13 -0.73 -17.87 -21.15
N GLY A 14 -1.57 -16.85 -21.00
CA GLY A 14 -1.42 -15.54 -21.63
C GLY A 14 -0.56 -14.55 -20.85
N LEU A 15 -0.10 -14.88 -19.64
CA LEU A 15 0.74 -14.00 -18.83
C LEU A 15 2.23 -14.09 -19.23
N PRO A 16 3.04 -13.02 -19.05
CA PRO A 16 4.48 -13.02 -19.36
C PRO A 16 5.36 -14.01 -18.59
N SER A 17 4.80 -14.80 -17.66
CA SER A 17 5.49 -15.89 -16.94
C SER A 17 4.81 -17.25 -17.11
N GLY A 18 3.69 -17.31 -17.86
CA GLY A 18 2.84 -18.49 -17.97
C GLY A 18 3.57 -19.69 -18.54
N GLY A 19 4.37 -19.48 -19.60
CA GLY A 19 5.14 -20.54 -20.24
C GLY A 19 6.15 -21.18 -19.28
N SER A 20 6.93 -20.35 -18.59
CA SER A 20 7.89 -20.82 -17.57
C SER A 20 7.21 -21.53 -16.40
N VAL A 21 6.07 -21.03 -15.92
CA VAL A 21 5.31 -21.66 -14.84
C VAL A 21 4.79 -23.04 -15.25
N PHE A 22 4.19 -23.18 -16.44
CA PHE A 22 3.74 -24.49 -16.93
C PHE A 22 4.90 -25.46 -17.19
N HIS A 23 6.04 -24.94 -17.64
CA HIS A 23 7.25 -25.74 -17.83
C HIS A 23 7.77 -26.31 -16.51
N ALA A 24 7.80 -25.50 -15.44
CA ALA A 24 8.16 -25.96 -14.10
C ALA A 24 7.11 -26.95 -13.55
N ALA A 25 5.81 -26.65 -13.72
CA ALA A 25 4.72 -27.52 -13.29
C ALA A 25 4.79 -28.92 -13.91
N GLY A 26 5.26 -29.05 -15.14
CA GLY A 26 5.45 -30.37 -15.78
C GLY A 26 6.56 -31.24 -15.17
N ARG A 27 7.38 -30.71 -14.26
CA ARG A 27 8.58 -31.38 -13.72
C ARG A 27 8.53 -31.64 -12.23
N PHE A 28 7.80 -30.82 -11.48
CA PHE A 28 7.74 -30.88 -10.02
C PHE A 28 6.31 -31.15 -9.58
N PRO A 29 6.08 -32.04 -8.60
CA PRO A 29 4.76 -32.25 -8.03
C PRO A 29 4.35 -31.09 -7.10
N GLY A 30 3.07 -30.99 -6.77
CA GLY A 30 2.59 -30.08 -5.72
C GLY A 30 2.78 -28.58 -5.98
N LEU A 31 2.79 -28.13 -7.23
CA LEU A 31 2.75 -26.70 -7.57
C LEU A 31 1.31 -26.23 -7.70
N TRP A 32 1.02 -25.10 -7.06
CA TRP A 32 -0.29 -24.47 -7.05
C TRP A 32 -0.16 -22.99 -7.38
N ILE A 33 -0.99 -22.45 -8.27
CA ILE A 33 -1.17 -21.00 -8.32
C ILE A 33 -2.15 -20.61 -7.20
N VAL A 34 -1.83 -19.56 -6.43
CA VAL A 34 -2.57 -19.22 -5.22
C VAL A 34 -2.88 -17.73 -5.11
N GLY A 35 -3.79 -17.37 -4.22
CA GLY A 35 -3.85 -16.02 -3.68
C GLY A 35 -4.48 -14.98 -4.59
N GLY A 36 -3.91 -13.77 -4.53
CA GLY A 36 -4.37 -12.63 -5.32
C GLY A 36 -4.25 -12.87 -6.82
N ALA A 37 -3.26 -13.67 -7.26
CA ALA A 37 -3.09 -14.04 -8.65
C ALA A 37 -4.32 -14.80 -9.19
N VAL A 38 -4.81 -15.80 -8.46
CA VAL A 38 -6.03 -16.55 -8.86
C VAL A 38 -7.25 -15.63 -8.85
N ARG A 39 -7.43 -14.84 -7.79
CA ARG A 39 -8.53 -13.87 -7.68
C ARG A 39 -8.56 -12.91 -8.86
N ASP A 40 -7.43 -12.27 -9.16
CA ASP A 40 -7.31 -11.26 -10.22
C ASP A 40 -7.55 -11.89 -11.58
N VAL A 41 -7.00 -13.09 -11.80
CA VAL A 41 -7.27 -13.90 -12.99
C VAL A 41 -8.75 -14.19 -13.11
N LEU A 42 -9.47 -14.59 -12.06
CA LEU A 42 -10.91 -14.88 -12.14
C LEU A 42 -11.75 -13.62 -12.36
N LEU A 43 -11.38 -12.50 -11.72
CA LEU A 43 -12.01 -11.20 -11.93
C LEU A 43 -11.72 -10.56 -13.31
N GLY A 44 -10.79 -11.12 -14.08
CA GLY A 44 -10.38 -10.57 -15.37
C GLY A 44 -9.54 -9.29 -15.23
N VAL A 45 -8.93 -9.09 -14.07
CA VAL A 45 -7.97 -8.02 -13.84
C VAL A 45 -6.61 -8.52 -14.36
N PRO A 46 -5.90 -7.75 -15.20
CA PRO A 46 -4.58 -8.16 -15.66
C PRO A 46 -3.61 -8.21 -14.48
N GLY A 47 -3.34 -9.42 -13.98
CA GLY A 47 -2.30 -9.69 -13.00
C GLY A 47 -0.92 -9.57 -13.65
N ARG A 48 0.03 -8.93 -12.96
CA ARG A 48 1.44 -8.87 -13.40
C ARG A 48 2.32 -9.93 -12.76
N ASP A 49 2.00 -10.28 -11.52
CA ASP A 49 2.80 -11.18 -10.70
C ASP A 49 2.05 -12.50 -10.51
N VAL A 50 2.76 -13.61 -10.65
CA VAL A 50 2.20 -14.95 -10.42
C VAL A 50 2.73 -15.49 -9.10
N ASP A 51 1.81 -15.76 -8.17
CA ASP A 51 2.14 -16.38 -6.88
C ASP A 51 1.96 -17.89 -6.98
N VAL A 52 3.07 -18.63 -6.86
CA VAL A 52 3.09 -20.10 -6.91
C VAL A 52 3.44 -20.66 -5.53
N ALA A 53 2.52 -21.42 -4.95
CA ALA A 53 2.77 -22.21 -3.76
C ALA A 53 3.36 -23.58 -4.13
N VAL A 54 4.34 -24.02 -3.35
CA VAL A 54 5.06 -25.28 -3.56
C VAL A 54 4.94 -26.15 -2.31
N GLU A 55 4.39 -27.34 -2.46
CA GLU A 55 4.42 -28.38 -1.44
C GLU A 55 5.79 -29.07 -1.42
N GLY A 56 6.71 -28.52 -0.61
CA GLY A 56 8.06 -29.07 -0.46
C GLY A 56 9.15 -28.02 -0.54
N GLU A 57 10.30 -28.39 -1.11
CA GLU A 57 11.44 -27.50 -1.25
C GLU A 57 11.33 -26.64 -2.52
N ILE A 58 11.56 -25.33 -2.37
CA ILE A 58 11.44 -24.36 -3.48
C ILE A 58 12.69 -24.29 -4.37
N ALA A 59 13.87 -24.66 -3.84
CA ALA A 59 15.15 -24.50 -4.54
C ALA A 59 15.20 -25.20 -5.92
N PRO A 60 14.70 -26.44 -6.08
CA PRO A 60 14.65 -27.09 -7.40
C PRO A 60 13.74 -26.34 -8.39
N VAL A 61 12.65 -25.76 -7.88
CA VAL A 61 11.66 -25.04 -8.70
C VAL A 61 12.23 -23.70 -9.17
N ILE A 62 12.98 -22.99 -8.32
CA ILE A 62 13.69 -21.74 -8.68
C ILE A 62 14.57 -21.97 -9.90
N GLY A 63 15.42 -23.01 -9.87
CA GLY A 63 16.34 -23.32 -10.95
C GLY A 63 15.66 -23.65 -12.28
N ALA A 64 14.42 -24.14 -12.24
CA ALA A 64 13.65 -24.44 -13.45
C ALA A 64 12.86 -23.25 -13.99
N LEU A 65 12.60 -22.22 -13.16
CA LEU A 65 11.81 -21.05 -13.54
C LEU A 65 12.65 -19.94 -14.17
N GLY A 66 13.88 -19.72 -13.67
CA GLY A 66 14.73 -18.67 -14.18
C GLY A 66 15.76 -18.17 -13.18
N GLN A 67 16.10 -16.89 -13.27
CA GLN A 67 17.09 -16.27 -12.40
C GLN A 67 16.43 -15.78 -11.10
N PRO A 68 16.88 -16.23 -9.92
CA PRO A 68 16.40 -15.67 -8.66
C PRO A 68 16.85 -14.21 -8.53
N LEU A 69 15.89 -13.34 -8.22
CA LEU A 69 16.16 -11.95 -7.84
C LEU A 69 16.41 -11.84 -6.34
N GLU A 70 15.64 -12.59 -5.56
CA GLU A 70 15.70 -12.59 -4.11
C GLU A 70 15.30 -13.96 -3.60
N GLU A 71 16.05 -14.48 -2.62
CA GLU A 71 15.75 -15.73 -1.95
C GLU A 71 15.81 -15.53 -0.44
N HIS A 72 14.75 -15.91 0.24
CA HIS A 72 14.69 -15.93 1.70
C HIS A 72 14.53 -17.37 2.18
N GLY A 73 15.62 -18.13 2.19
CA GLY A 73 15.62 -19.55 2.56
C GLY A 73 14.95 -19.84 3.91
N ARG A 74 15.06 -18.94 4.88
CA ARG A 74 14.40 -19.08 6.20
C ARG A 74 12.86 -19.06 6.12
N PHE A 75 12.29 -18.32 5.18
CA PHE A 75 10.84 -18.17 5.02
C PHE A 75 10.27 -19.06 3.91
N GLY A 76 11.14 -19.74 3.15
CA GLY A 76 10.76 -20.53 2.00
C GLY A 76 10.09 -19.69 0.93
N THR A 77 10.61 -18.48 0.68
CA THR A 77 10.09 -17.59 -0.38
C THR A 77 11.19 -17.18 -1.33
N ALA A 78 10.86 -17.04 -2.61
CA ALA A 78 11.78 -16.53 -3.62
C ALA A 78 11.04 -15.75 -4.70
N SER A 79 11.66 -14.69 -5.20
CA SER A 79 11.18 -13.93 -6.35
C SER A 79 12.05 -14.27 -7.55
N VAL A 80 11.46 -14.83 -8.60
CA VAL A 80 12.20 -15.33 -9.77
C VAL A 80 11.77 -14.57 -11.00
N ARG A 81 12.75 -14.03 -11.73
CA ARG A 81 12.53 -13.47 -13.06
C ARG A 81 12.61 -14.58 -14.08
N THR A 82 11.53 -14.77 -14.82
CA THR A 82 11.44 -15.81 -15.83
C THR A 82 12.07 -15.34 -17.16
N PRO A 83 12.55 -16.26 -18.02
CA PRO A 83 13.12 -15.92 -19.33
C PRO A 83 12.18 -15.14 -20.26
N ASP A 84 10.86 -15.33 -20.13
CA ASP A 84 9.80 -14.60 -20.84
C ASP A 84 9.52 -13.20 -20.24
N GLY A 85 10.29 -12.77 -19.23
CA GLY A 85 10.30 -11.41 -18.70
C GLY A 85 9.32 -11.17 -17.54
N GLY A 86 8.52 -12.18 -17.19
CA GLY A 86 7.61 -12.15 -16.05
C GLY A 86 8.29 -12.28 -14.69
N LEU A 87 7.50 -12.03 -13.64
CA LEU A 87 7.90 -12.19 -12.24
C LEU A 87 7.03 -13.29 -11.60
N VAL A 88 7.69 -14.25 -10.97
CA VAL A 88 7.04 -15.34 -10.23
C VAL A 88 7.49 -15.30 -8.78
N ASN A 89 6.54 -15.21 -7.86
CA ASN A 89 6.81 -15.34 -6.42
C ASN A 89 6.54 -16.78 -6.01
N LEU A 90 7.59 -17.47 -5.58
CA LEU A 90 7.49 -18.80 -5.00
C LEU A 90 7.32 -18.68 -3.49
N VAL A 91 6.39 -19.48 -2.96
CA VAL A 91 6.21 -19.64 -1.52
C VAL A 91 6.05 -21.10 -1.18
N ARG A 92 6.81 -21.59 -0.20
CA ARG A 92 6.60 -22.90 0.39
C ARG A 92 5.27 -22.90 1.15
N THR A 93 4.43 -23.90 0.91
CA THR A 93 3.19 -24.09 1.66
C THR A 93 3.48 -24.30 3.15
N ARG A 94 2.70 -23.64 3.99
CA ARG A 94 2.94 -23.64 5.44
C ARG A 94 1.67 -23.50 6.24
N ALA A 95 1.69 -24.07 7.45
CA ALA A 95 0.73 -23.78 8.49
C ALA A 95 1.29 -22.70 9.42
N GLU A 96 0.41 -21.89 9.97
CA GLU A 96 0.75 -20.82 10.91
C GLU A 96 0.03 -21.04 12.23
N ALA A 97 0.77 -20.91 13.33
CA ALA A 97 0.23 -20.91 14.69
C ALA A 97 0.60 -19.60 15.38
N TYR A 98 -0.41 -18.90 15.91
CA TYR A 98 -0.22 -17.63 16.59
C TYR A 98 -0.12 -17.86 18.09
N PRO A 99 1.06 -17.65 18.72
CA PRO A 99 1.25 -17.93 20.14
C PRO A 99 0.44 -16.99 21.04
N ARG A 100 0.16 -15.78 20.55
CA ARG A 100 -0.71 -14.79 21.18
C ARG A 100 -1.28 -13.85 20.10
N PRO A 101 -2.38 -13.14 20.39
CA PRO A 101 -2.94 -12.15 19.46
C PRO A 101 -1.91 -11.14 18.96
N GLY A 102 -1.90 -10.89 17.65
CA GLY A 102 -1.01 -9.92 16.99
C GLY A 102 0.48 -10.28 16.91
N ALA A 103 0.90 -11.40 17.49
CA ALA A 103 2.29 -11.85 17.37
C ALA A 103 2.60 -12.37 15.96
N LEU A 104 3.90 -12.40 15.63
CA LEU A 104 4.37 -13.11 14.46
C LEU A 104 4.03 -14.61 14.60
N PRO A 105 3.53 -15.27 13.54
CA PRO A 105 3.19 -16.67 13.60
C PRO A 105 4.46 -17.54 13.67
N VAL A 106 4.33 -18.68 14.34
CA VAL A 106 5.26 -19.80 14.18
C VAL A 106 4.85 -20.58 12.94
N VAL A 107 5.76 -20.70 11.98
CA VAL A 107 5.52 -21.37 10.69
C VAL A 107 6.07 -22.79 10.70
N ARG A 108 5.35 -23.72 10.07
CA ARG A 108 5.85 -25.07 9.74
C ARG A 108 5.44 -25.46 8.32
N PRO A 109 6.22 -26.31 7.64
CA PRO A 109 5.78 -26.91 6.38
C PRO A 109 4.42 -27.61 6.53
N ALA A 110 3.58 -27.49 5.51
CA ALA A 110 2.23 -28.06 5.49
C ALA A 110 1.76 -28.29 4.05
N GLY A 111 0.62 -28.98 3.87
CA GLY A 111 -0.03 -29.10 2.57
C GLY A 111 -0.82 -27.85 2.18
N ILE A 112 -1.36 -27.82 0.96
CA ILE A 112 -2.10 -26.68 0.41
C ILE A 112 -3.34 -26.32 1.23
N ASP A 113 -4.06 -27.30 1.78
CA ASP A 113 -5.30 -27.06 2.53
C ASP A 113 -5.02 -26.26 3.81
N GLU A 114 -3.91 -26.55 4.51
CA GLU A 114 -3.48 -25.78 5.69
C GLU A 114 -2.96 -24.38 5.29
N ASP A 115 -2.28 -24.26 4.13
CA ASP A 115 -1.83 -22.97 3.60
C ASP A 115 -3.00 -22.05 3.21
N ILE A 116 -4.07 -22.63 2.68
CA ILE A 116 -5.31 -21.92 2.38
C ILE A 116 -5.97 -21.45 3.68
N ALA A 117 -6.10 -22.34 4.67
CA ALA A 117 -6.81 -22.07 5.91
C ALA A 117 -6.22 -20.90 6.73
N ARG A 118 -4.90 -20.67 6.65
CA ARG A 118 -4.24 -19.56 7.37
C ARG A 118 -4.43 -18.18 6.74
N ARG A 119 -4.99 -18.09 5.52
CA ARG A 119 -5.08 -16.82 4.77
C ARG A 119 -6.09 -15.87 5.39
N ASP A 120 -6.14 -14.66 4.84
CA ASP A 120 -6.93 -13.56 5.39
C ASP A 120 -8.41 -13.62 4.98
N PHE A 121 -8.68 -13.65 3.68
CA PHE A 121 -10.02 -13.58 3.10
C PHE A 121 -10.28 -14.72 2.13
N THR A 122 -11.53 -15.19 2.06
CA THR A 122 -11.94 -16.32 1.22
C THR A 122 -11.56 -16.15 -0.25
N ILE A 123 -11.75 -14.95 -0.79
CA ILE A 123 -11.37 -14.60 -2.17
C ILE A 123 -9.85 -14.68 -2.45
N ASN A 124 -9.01 -14.61 -1.42
CA ASN A 124 -7.55 -14.76 -1.53
C ASN A 124 -7.10 -16.17 -1.14
N ALA A 125 -8.03 -17.07 -0.83
CA ALA A 125 -7.77 -18.41 -0.35
C ALA A 125 -8.19 -19.45 -1.40
N ILE A 126 -7.90 -19.16 -2.68
CA ILE A 126 -8.16 -20.05 -3.80
C ILE A 126 -6.80 -20.52 -4.33
N ALA A 127 -6.67 -21.83 -4.53
CA ALA A 127 -5.54 -22.47 -5.16
C ALA A 127 -5.99 -23.32 -6.35
N VAL A 128 -5.23 -23.26 -7.45
CA VAL A 128 -5.43 -24.12 -8.61
C VAL A 128 -4.16 -24.94 -8.83
N GLY A 129 -4.31 -26.26 -8.83
CA GLY A 129 -3.18 -27.18 -8.96
C GLY A 129 -2.66 -27.14 -10.38
N LEU A 130 -1.33 -27.01 -10.54
CA LEU A 130 -0.64 -26.87 -11.82
C LEU A 130 0.06 -28.17 -12.24
N SER A 131 0.64 -28.88 -11.27
CA SER A 131 1.44 -30.08 -11.49
C SER A 131 0.59 -31.29 -11.90
N PRO A 132 1.16 -32.30 -12.60
CA PRO A 132 0.43 -33.47 -13.07
C PRO A 132 -0.40 -34.21 -12.00
N ASP A 133 0.10 -34.28 -10.78
CA ASP A 133 -0.53 -34.94 -9.63
C ASP A 133 -1.80 -34.24 -9.13
N VAL A 134 -1.89 -32.93 -9.34
CA VAL A 134 -2.99 -32.07 -8.84
C VAL A 134 -3.64 -31.27 -9.97
N ARG A 135 -3.41 -31.68 -11.23
CA ARG A 135 -3.70 -30.86 -12.41
C ARG A 135 -5.20 -30.60 -12.53
N GLY A 136 -5.58 -29.34 -12.49
CA GLY A 136 -6.97 -28.92 -12.64
C GLY A 136 -7.82 -29.13 -11.38
N GLU A 137 -7.19 -29.46 -10.25
CA GLU A 137 -7.82 -29.38 -8.94
C GLU A 137 -7.97 -27.93 -8.51
N VAL A 138 -9.07 -27.63 -7.83
CA VAL A 138 -9.32 -26.34 -7.18
C VAL A 138 -9.48 -26.60 -5.70
N ARG A 139 -8.63 -25.94 -4.89
CA ARG A 139 -8.69 -25.98 -3.43
C ARG A 139 -9.08 -24.60 -2.94
N ALA A 140 -10.20 -24.49 -2.24
CA ALA A 140 -10.71 -23.23 -1.73
C ALA A 140 -11.70 -23.46 -0.58
N PRO A 141 -11.93 -22.46 0.31
CA PRO A 141 -13.05 -22.46 1.23
C PRO A 141 -14.39 -22.61 0.48
N PRO A 142 -15.40 -23.27 1.07
CA PRO A 142 -16.67 -23.56 0.39
C PRO A 142 -17.38 -22.35 -0.23
N THR A 143 -17.24 -21.16 0.36
CA THR A 143 -17.89 -19.93 -0.11
C THR A 143 -17.01 -19.08 -1.03
N ALA A 144 -15.73 -19.41 -1.23
CA ALA A 144 -14.78 -18.50 -1.85
C ALA A 144 -15.17 -18.06 -3.27
N LEU A 145 -15.67 -18.98 -4.10
CA LEU A 145 -16.12 -18.66 -5.46
C LEU A 145 -17.42 -17.85 -5.46
N ALA A 146 -18.35 -18.16 -4.56
CA ALA A 146 -19.59 -17.41 -4.40
C ALA A 146 -19.32 -15.99 -3.85
N ASP A 147 -18.46 -15.86 -2.83
CA ASP A 147 -18.04 -14.56 -2.30
C ASP A 147 -17.35 -13.72 -3.39
N LEU A 148 -16.58 -14.34 -4.29
CA LEU A 148 -15.97 -13.65 -5.42
C LEU A 148 -17.01 -13.15 -6.44
N GLU A 149 -18.01 -13.97 -6.75
CA GLU A 149 -19.14 -13.62 -7.64
C GLU A 149 -20.01 -12.51 -7.03
N ASP A 150 -20.35 -12.64 -5.76
CA ASP A 150 -21.15 -11.68 -4.97
C ASP A 150 -20.36 -10.43 -4.55
N ARG A 151 -19.06 -10.40 -4.86
CA ARG A 151 -18.13 -9.30 -4.54
C ARG A 151 -18.04 -8.99 -3.04
N LEU A 152 -17.88 -10.03 -2.22
CA LEU A 152 -17.82 -9.98 -0.77
C LEU A 152 -16.40 -10.25 -0.23
N LEU A 153 -16.04 -9.49 0.80
CA LEU A 153 -14.88 -9.74 1.66
C LEU A 153 -15.35 -10.47 2.91
N ARG A 154 -14.91 -11.73 3.05
CA ARG A 154 -15.21 -12.63 4.16
C ARG A 154 -13.93 -13.20 4.73
N VAL A 155 -13.78 -13.20 6.05
CA VAL A 155 -12.65 -13.88 6.73
C VAL A 155 -12.84 -15.40 6.77
N LEU A 156 -11.75 -16.16 6.85
CA LEU A 156 -11.81 -17.63 6.88
C LEU A 156 -12.29 -18.19 8.23
N HIS A 157 -12.11 -17.45 9.32
CA HIS A 157 -12.46 -17.87 10.67
C HIS A 157 -12.64 -16.66 11.60
N ASP A 158 -13.42 -16.83 12.68
CA ASP A 158 -13.80 -15.75 13.61
C ASP A 158 -12.59 -15.10 14.30
N ARG A 159 -11.50 -15.85 14.46
CA ARG A 159 -10.27 -15.37 15.07
C ARG A 159 -9.34 -14.60 14.12
N SER A 160 -9.71 -14.42 12.85
CA SER A 160 -8.83 -13.85 11.82
C SER A 160 -8.18 -12.52 12.25
N PHE A 161 -8.99 -11.57 12.76
CA PHE A 161 -8.48 -10.27 13.24
C PHE A 161 -7.80 -10.34 14.60
N VAL A 162 -8.07 -11.37 15.41
CA VAL A 162 -7.38 -11.58 16.70
C VAL A 162 -5.98 -12.12 16.46
N ASP A 163 -5.87 -13.10 15.56
CA ASP A 163 -4.62 -13.76 15.24
C ASP A 163 -3.68 -12.78 14.50
N ASP A 164 -4.20 -12.00 13.54
CA ASP A 164 -3.46 -10.94 12.88
C ASP A 164 -4.31 -9.67 12.64
N PRO A 165 -4.25 -8.68 13.56
CA PRO A 165 -5.02 -7.44 13.42
C PRO A 165 -4.61 -6.58 12.22
N THR A 166 -3.42 -6.78 11.64
CA THR A 166 -3.06 -6.05 10.39
C THR A 166 -4.02 -6.37 9.25
N ARG A 167 -4.79 -7.46 9.34
CA ARG A 167 -5.88 -7.80 8.41
C ARG A 167 -6.98 -6.74 8.38
N LEU A 168 -7.14 -5.90 9.40
CA LEU A 168 -8.06 -4.75 9.37
C LEU A 168 -7.64 -3.71 8.32
N LEU A 169 -6.35 -3.41 8.25
CA LEU A 169 -5.81 -2.49 7.24
C LEU A 169 -5.83 -3.15 5.85
N ARG A 170 -5.63 -4.48 5.77
CA ARG A 170 -5.80 -5.23 4.51
C ARG A 170 -7.26 -5.25 4.06
N LEU A 171 -8.22 -5.34 4.98
CA LEU A 171 -9.66 -5.26 4.69
C LEU A 171 -9.98 -3.91 4.03
N ALA A 172 -9.56 -2.80 4.66
CA ALA A 172 -9.72 -1.46 4.11
C ALA A 172 -9.07 -1.32 2.72
N ARG A 173 -7.86 -1.87 2.56
CA ARG A 173 -7.16 -1.89 1.27
C ARG A 173 -7.95 -2.62 0.20
N TYR A 174 -8.43 -3.83 0.48
CA TYR A 174 -9.16 -4.61 -0.53
C TYR A 174 -10.54 -4.04 -0.83
N GLU A 175 -11.25 -3.52 0.17
CA GLU A 175 -12.54 -2.85 -0.02
C GLU A 175 -12.39 -1.68 -1.01
N THR A 176 -11.36 -0.84 -0.83
CA THR A 176 -11.11 0.32 -1.70
C THR A 176 -10.52 -0.05 -3.05
N ARG A 177 -9.51 -0.92 -3.09
CA ARG A 177 -8.84 -1.37 -4.33
C ARG A 177 -9.77 -2.15 -5.26
N LEU A 178 -10.54 -3.09 -4.69
CA LEU A 178 -11.35 -4.03 -5.47
C LEU A 178 -12.81 -3.61 -5.55
N GLY A 179 -13.26 -2.64 -4.74
CA GLY A 179 -14.66 -2.21 -4.69
C GLY A 179 -15.59 -3.35 -4.24
N LEU A 180 -15.17 -4.09 -3.21
CA LEU A 180 -15.92 -5.23 -2.65
C LEU A 180 -16.62 -4.80 -1.36
N ALA A 181 -17.80 -5.36 -1.09
CA ALA A 181 -18.50 -5.13 0.16
C ALA A 181 -17.97 -6.06 1.26
N VAL A 182 -17.99 -5.61 2.52
CA VAL A 182 -17.63 -6.45 3.66
C VAL A 182 -18.85 -7.23 4.13
N GLU A 183 -18.69 -8.53 4.34
CA GLU A 183 -19.76 -9.39 4.82
C GLU A 183 -20.14 -9.06 6.28
N GLY A 184 -21.43 -9.12 6.63
CA GLY A 184 -21.96 -8.62 7.91
C GLY A 184 -21.26 -9.17 9.17
N PRO A 185 -21.19 -10.50 9.35
CA PRO A 185 -20.36 -11.12 10.39
C PRO A 185 -18.89 -10.68 10.39
N THR A 186 -18.24 -10.63 9.23
CA THR A 186 -16.86 -10.14 9.08
C THR A 186 -16.73 -8.68 9.53
N ALA A 187 -17.72 -7.85 9.20
CA ALA A 187 -17.82 -6.46 9.61
C ALA A 187 -17.97 -6.32 11.13
N ALA A 188 -18.80 -7.16 11.76
CA ALA A 188 -18.93 -7.20 13.21
C ALA A 188 -17.61 -7.58 13.90
N LEU A 189 -16.93 -8.63 13.41
CA LEU A 189 -15.62 -9.04 13.92
C LEU A 189 -14.56 -7.94 13.77
N ALA A 190 -14.59 -7.20 12.67
CA ALA A 190 -13.66 -6.10 12.42
C ALA A 190 -13.92 -4.90 13.34
N ALA A 191 -15.19 -4.62 13.68
CA ALA A 191 -15.57 -3.55 14.60
C ALA A 191 -15.11 -3.81 16.05
N ASP A 192 -15.05 -5.07 16.46
CA ASP A 192 -14.62 -5.48 17.81
C ASP A 192 -13.09 -5.65 17.93
N ALA A 193 -12.35 -5.59 16.83
CA ALA A 193 -10.90 -5.83 16.81
C ALA A 193 -10.08 -4.54 17.01
N THR A 194 -8.83 -4.69 17.45
CA THR A 194 -7.90 -3.58 17.67
C THR A 194 -6.50 -3.87 17.13
N LEU A 195 -5.83 -2.81 16.65
CA LEU A 195 -4.43 -2.85 16.21
C LEU A 195 -3.42 -2.81 17.37
N ASP A 196 -3.86 -2.56 18.61
CA ASP A 196 -2.97 -2.33 19.77
C ASP A 196 -2.05 -3.52 20.12
N THR A 197 -2.40 -4.73 19.65
CA THR A 197 -1.61 -5.94 19.90
C THR A 197 -0.46 -6.14 18.90
N VAL A 198 -0.38 -5.29 17.88
CA VAL A 198 0.60 -5.34 16.79
C VAL A 198 1.70 -4.31 17.03
N SER A 199 2.95 -4.64 16.69
CA SER A 199 4.06 -3.67 16.75
C SER A 199 3.86 -2.52 15.75
N GLY A 200 4.37 -1.35 16.10
CA GLY A 200 4.33 -0.17 15.25
C GLY A 200 4.90 -0.40 13.85
N ASP A 201 6.02 -1.12 13.73
CA ASP A 201 6.64 -1.47 12.44
C ASP A 201 5.68 -2.22 11.50
N ARG A 202 4.93 -3.20 12.03
CA ARG A 202 3.98 -3.99 11.23
C ARG A 202 2.76 -3.16 10.83
N VAL A 203 2.32 -2.25 11.68
CA VAL A 203 1.29 -1.26 11.32
C VAL A 203 1.83 -0.32 10.24
N GLY A 204 3.09 0.10 10.36
CA GLY A 204 3.79 0.93 9.37
C GLY A 204 3.88 0.27 8.00
N ASP A 205 4.23 -1.02 7.94
CA ASP A 205 4.23 -1.78 6.69
C ASP A 205 2.85 -1.84 6.04
N ALA A 206 1.80 -2.04 6.83
CA ALA A 206 0.43 -1.98 6.33
C ALA A 206 0.03 -0.57 5.86
N VAL A 207 0.48 0.50 6.55
CA VAL A 207 0.28 1.89 6.13
C VAL A 207 0.99 2.18 4.80
N ARG A 208 2.23 1.72 4.62
CA ARG A 208 2.95 1.83 3.33
C ARG A 208 2.17 1.16 2.20
N GLN A 209 1.56 0.00 2.48
CA GLN A 209 0.72 -0.68 1.51
C GLN A 209 -0.55 0.10 1.16
N LEU A 210 -1.19 0.77 2.12
CA LEU A 210 -2.31 1.69 1.84
C LEU A 210 -1.86 2.89 1.01
N LEU A 211 -0.69 3.45 1.32
CA LEU A 211 -0.11 4.59 0.60
C LEU A 211 0.32 4.27 -0.84
N ALA A 212 0.54 2.99 -1.14
CA ALA A 212 0.90 2.51 -2.48
C ALA A 212 -0.31 2.24 -3.38
N GLU A 213 -1.54 2.29 -2.85
CA GLU A 213 -2.75 2.09 -3.64
C GLU A 213 -2.98 3.25 -4.64
N PRO A 214 -3.76 3.03 -5.72
CA PRO A 214 -4.05 4.09 -6.70
C PRO A 214 -4.70 5.34 -6.10
N ASP A 215 -5.58 5.14 -5.09
CA ASP A 215 -6.14 6.21 -4.25
C ASP A 215 -5.74 6.00 -2.78
N PRO A 216 -4.57 6.53 -2.36
CA PRO A 216 -4.08 6.42 -0.99
C PRO A 216 -4.97 7.09 0.04
N LEU A 217 -5.62 8.21 -0.30
CA LEU A 217 -6.44 8.96 0.63
C LEU A 217 -7.70 8.17 0.98
N LEU A 218 -8.32 7.55 -0.02
CA LEU A 218 -9.46 6.66 0.18
C LEU A 218 -9.06 5.46 1.05
N ALA A 219 -7.91 4.83 0.74
CA ALA A 219 -7.40 3.68 1.49
C ALA A 219 -7.08 4.00 2.96
N LEU A 220 -6.45 5.15 3.23
CA LEU A 220 -6.17 5.62 4.59
C LEU A 220 -7.44 5.96 5.37
N CYS A 221 -8.39 6.67 4.74
CA CYS A 221 -9.70 6.96 5.34
C CYS A 221 -10.44 5.66 5.70
N ALA A 222 -10.43 4.69 4.79
CA ALA A 222 -11.02 3.37 5.03
C ALA A 222 -10.31 2.63 6.18
N GLY A 223 -8.98 2.75 6.31
CA GLY A 223 -8.22 2.17 7.41
C GLY A 223 -8.52 2.81 8.77
N ALA A 224 -8.78 4.12 8.79
CA ALA A 224 -9.01 4.87 10.02
C ALA A 224 -10.25 4.43 10.82
N ARG A 225 -11.19 3.71 10.18
CA ARG A 225 -12.36 3.09 10.84
C ARG A 225 -11.99 2.11 11.95
N PHE A 226 -10.79 1.54 11.91
CA PHE A 226 -10.31 0.54 12.87
C PHE A 226 -9.29 1.12 13.86
N GLY A 227 -9.25 2.44 13.98
CA GLY A 227 -8.21 3.19 14.70
C GLY A 227 -7.27 3.87 13.69
N PRO A 228 -7.16 5.21 13.70
CA PRO A 228 -6.37 5.95 12.72
C PRO A 228 -4.89 5.53 12.83
N PRO A 229 -4.34 4.86 11.81
CA PRO A 229 -2.96 4.40 11.90
C PRO A 229 -1.98 5.57 11.82
N VAL A 230 -2.39 6.67 11.18
CA VAL A 230 -1.71 7.97 11.09
C VAL A 230 -2.74 9.08 11.37
N PRO A 231 -2.32 10.30 11.77
CA PRO A 231 -3.24 11.43 11.88
C PRO A 231 -3.91 11.71 10.52
N GLU A 232 -5.15 12.19 10.54
CA GLU A 232 -5.97 12.36 9.33
C GLU A 232 -5.31 13.36 8.36
N PRO A 233 -4.95 12.93 7.13
CA PRO A 233 -4.40 13.83 6.11
C PRO A 233 -5.42 14.89 5.67
N ASP A 234 -4.95 16.10 5.35
CA ASP A 234 -5.78 17.11 4.69
C ASP A 234 -6.00 16.71 3.22
N ALA A 235 -7.12 16.05 2.94
CA ALA A 235 -7.40 15.46 1.63
C ALA A 235 -7.41 16.48 0.47
N ASP A 236 -7.89 17.72 0.69
CA ASP A 236 -7.94 18.74 -0.36
C ASP A 236 -6.55 19.30 -0.65
N LEU A 237 -5.77 19.54 0.40
CA LEU A 237 -4.38 19.94 0.27
C LEU A 237 -3.54 18.83 -0.38
N ALA A 238 -3.75 17.57 0.01
CA ALA A 238 -3.04 16.43 -0.55
C ALA A 238 -3.35 16.28 -2.05
N ARG A 239 -4.63 16.32 -2.45
CA ARG A 239 -5.02 16.27 -3.87
C ARG A 239 -4.39 17.40 -4.69
N SER A 240 -4.47 18.63 -4.18
CA SER A 240 -3.91 19.81 -4.86
C SER A 240 -2.37 19.73 -4.95
N GLY A 241 -1.70 19.27 -3.88
CA GLY A 241 -0.26 19.07 -3.86
C GLY A 241 0.20 17.95 -4.78
N LEU A 242 -0.51 16.82 -4.84
CA LEU A 242 -0.22 15.72 -5.76
C LEU A 242 -0.32 16.15 -7.23
N ALA A 243 -1.24 17.06 -7.57
CA ALA A 243 -1.36 17.60 -8.91
C ALA A 243 -0.15 18.47 -9.33
N LEU A 244 0.62 18.98 -8.36
CA LEU A 244 1.85 19.75 -8.58
C LEU A 244 3.12 18.91 -8.40
N LEU A 245 3.03 17.72 -7.83
CA LEU A 245 4.18 16.90 -7.49
C LEU A 245 4.85 16.36 -8.76
N PRO A 246 6.17 16.55 -8.95
CA PRO A 246 6.87 16.04 -10.11
C PRO A 246 7.02 14.50 -10.03
N PRO A 247 7.33 13.81 -11.15
CA PRO A 247 7.43 12.34 -11.19
C PRO A 247 8.48 11.74 -10.25
N ASP A 248 9.50 12.51 -9.88
CA ASP A 248 10.54 12.10 -8.94
C ASP A 248 10.21 12.41 -7.47
N GLY A 249 9.02 12.97 -7.21
CA GLY A 249 8.50 13.23 -5.87
C GLY A 249 7.83 12.01 -5.23
N ARG A 250 7.88 11.96 -3.89
CA ARG A 250 7.30 10.90 -3.06
C ARG A 250 5.86 11.24 -2.68
N ARG A 251 4.92 10.65 -3.42
CA ARG A 251 3.46 10.80 -3.20
C ARG A 251 3.04 10.48 -1.77
N ASP A 252 3.58 9.39 -1.24
CA ASP A 252 3.33 8.88 0.11
C ASP A 252 3.74 9.90 1.19
N LEU A 253 4.95 10.45 1.09
CA LEU A 253 5.45 11.45 2.04
C LEU A 253 4.68 12.77 1.94
N LEU A 254 4.30 13.20 0.73
CA LEU A 254 3.45 14.38 0.56
C LEU A 254 2.11 14.21 1.27
N ILE A 255 1.43 13.07 1.08
CA ILE A 255 0.15 12.78 1.73
C ILE A 255 0.29 12.81 3.24
N LEU A 256 1.28 12.11 3.80
CA LEU A 256 1.53 12.08 5.24
C LEU A 256 1.81 13.49 5.79
N ALA A 257 2.60 14.30 5.08
CA ALA A 257 2.92 15.66 5.48
C ALA A 257 1.68 16.55 5.66
N THR A 258 0.60 16.31 4.91
CA THR A 258 -0.64 17.09 5.04
C THR A 258 -1.39 16.85 6.35
N ALA A 259 -1.07 15.77 7.08
CA ALA A 259 -1.62 15.50 8.40
C ALA A 259 -1.10 16.50 9.45
N GLY A 260 0.02 17.19 9.18
CA GLY A 260 0.51 18.29 10.00
C GLY A 260 1.18 17.85 11.31
N GLU A 261 0.79 18.46 12.42
CA GLU A 261 1.44 18.23 13.73
C GLU A 261 1.31 16.77 14.18
N GLY A 262 2.37 16.25 14.80
CA GLY A 262 2.42 14.87 15.30
C GLY A 262 2.77 13.81 14.27
N ILE A 263 2.75 14.11 12.96
CA ILE A 263 3.09 13.13 11.92
C ILE A 263 4.50 12.56 12.09
N GLU A 264 5.47 13.40 12.44
CA GLU A 264 6.87 12.98 12.59
C GLU A 264 7.02 11.94 13.71
N ALA A 265 6.42 12.20 14.88
CA ALA A 265 6.43 11.27 16.00
C ALA A 265 5.75 9.96 15.61
N ARG A 266 4.60 10.04 14.93
CA ARG A 266 3.86 8.85 14.51
C ARG A 266 4.63 8.02 13.47
N MET A 267 5.28 8.65 12.50
CA MET A 267 6.11 7.95 11.52
C MET A 267 7.27 7.20 12.19
N ARG A 268 7.89 7.79 13.22
CA ARG A 268 8.92 7.09 14.02
C ARG A 268 8.37 5.86 14.74
N GLU A 269 7.19 5.97 15.34
CA GLU A 269 6.50 4.83 15.99
C GLU A 269 6.16 3.71 15.00
N LEU A 270 5.82 4.08 13.76
CA LEU A 270 5.49 3.15 12.69
C LEU A 270 6.72 2.58 11.95
N GLY A 271 7.94 2.87 12.43
CA GLY A 271 9.15 2.34 11.83
C GLY A 271 9.48 2.92 10.45
N PHE A 272 9.05 4.14 10.13
CA PHE A 272 9.56 4.86 8.96
C PHE A 272 11.03 5.23 9.15
N THR A 273 11.77 5.29 8.05
CA THR A 273 13.19 5.63 8.13
C THR A 273 13.38 7.06 8.63
N ALA A 274 14.52 7.34 9.25
CA ALA A 274 14.83 8.69 9.71
C ALA A 274 14.86 9.71 8.56
N ALA A 275 15.24 9.27 7.35
CA ALA A 275 15.22 10.11 6.16
C ALA A 275 13.79 10.48 5.73
N GLU A 276 12.91 9.48 5.58
CA GLU A 276 11.50 9.68 5.24
C GLU A 276 10.80 10.57 6.26
N THR A 277 11.04 10.31 7.54
CA THR A 277 10.41 11.06 8.63
C THR A 277 10.83 12.53 8.61
N ARG A 278 12.14 12.83 8.44
CA ARG A 278 12.62 14.22 8.31
C ARG A 278 12.05 14.90 7.07
N GLN A 279 11.98 14.20 5.94
CA GLN A 279 11.46 14.75 4.70
C GLN A 279 9.97 15.10 4.83
N ALA A 280 9.14 14.20 5.37
CA ALA A 280 7.72 14.44 5.61
C ALA A 280 7.50 15.56 6.64
N ALA A 281 8.27 15.59 7.73
CA ALA A 281 8.20 16.65 8.74
C ALA A 281 8.58 18.02 8.16
N ARG A 282 9.59 18.07 7.29
CA ARG A 282 9.93 19.31 6.57
C ARG A 282 8.81 19.70 5.61
N ALA A 283 8.23 18.75 4.88
CA ALA A 283 7.09 19.02 4.00
C ALA A 283 5.84 19.49 4.75
N ALA A 284 5.61 19.05 5.99
CA ALA A 284 4.50 19.52 6.83
C ALA A 284 4.59 21.02 7.16
N GLN A 285 5.79 21.63 7.03
CA GLN A 285 6.02 23.07 7.21
C GLN A 285 5.76 23.88 5.92
N ALA A 286 5.10 23.31 4.91
CA ALA A 286 4.83 23.95 3.62
C ALA A 286 4.13 25.32 3.71
N ARG A 287 3.39 25.63 4.79
CA ARG A 287 2.79 26.96 5.00
C ARG A 287 3.82 28.06 5.17
N GLU A 288 4.93 27.78 5.86
CA GLU A 288 6.06 28.72 5.99
C GLU A 288 6.68 29.01 4.62
N LEU A 289 6.92 27.93 3.86
CA LEU A 289 7.46 28.03 2.51
C LEU A 289 6.50 28.77 1.55
N ALA A 290 5.19 28.52 1.63
CA ALA A 290 4.19 29.20 0.82
C ALA A 290 4.24 30.72 1.06
N ALA A 291 4.34 31.15 2.32
CA ALA A 291 4.47 32.57 2.65
C ALA A 291 5.78 33.20 2.12
N ALA A 292 6.87 32.44 2.05
CA ALA A 292 8.13 32.88 1.45
C ALA A 292 8.03 32.97 -0.09
N LEU A 293 7.54 31.91 -0.74
CA LEU A 293 7.39 31.84 -2.19
C LEU A 293 6.43 32.89 -2.73
N SER A 294 5.30 33.12 -2.05
CA SER A 294 4.32 34.14 -2.44
C SER A 294 4.88 35.58 -2.44
N ARG A 295 6.00 35.83 -1.75
CA ARG A 295 6.71 37.13 -1.75
C ARG A 295 7.78 37.22 -2.82
N ALA A 296 8.29 36.10 -3.32
CA ALA A 296 9.28 36.08 -4.38
C ALA A 296 8.67 36.55 -5.72
N ARG A 297 9.42 37.39 -6.43
CA ARG A 297 9.05 37.94 -7.74
C ARG A 297 10.07 37.60 -8.81
N ARG A 298 11.33 37.41 -8.44
CA ARG A 298 12.43 37.06 -9.35
C ARG A 298 12.74 35.56 -9.30
N PRO A 299 13.20 34.95 -10.41
CA PRO A 299 13.63 33.55 -10.41
C PRO A 299 14.68 33.20 -9.36
N SER A 300 15.63 34.11 -9.10
CA SER A 300 16.64 33.93 -8.04
C SER A 300 16.01 33.85 -6.65
N GLU A 301 15.06 34.74 -6.34
CA GLU A 301 14.35 34.77 -5.05
C GLU A 301 13.50 33.51 -4.84
N ILE A 302 12.84 33.02 -5.90
CA ILE A 302 12.09 31.77 -5.87
C ILE A 302 13.03 30.60 -5.55
N ALA A 303 14.16 30.53 -6.27
CA ALA A 303 15.12 29.44 -6.09
C ALA A 303 15.86 29.49 -4.76
N ASP A 304 16.02 30.68 -4.17
CA ASP A 304 16.55 30.86 -2.83
C ASP A 304 15.54 30.48 -1.75
N ALA A 305 14.28 30.88 -1.90
CA ALA A 305 13.21 30.53 -0.97
C ALA A 305 12.95 29.02 -0.90
N ALA A 306 12.98 28.33 -2.04
CA ALA A 306 12.83 26.88 -2.12
C ALA A 306 14.12 26.09 -1.82
N ARG A 307 15.25 26.75 -1.59
CA ARG A 307 16.54 26.10 -1.37
C ARG A 307 16.50 25.19 -0.13
N GLY A 308 16.90 23.93 -0.30
CA GLY A 308 16.96 22.95 0.79
C GLY A 308 15.59 22.41 1.24
N TRP A 309 14.50 22.83 0.60
CA TRP A 309 13.20 22.22 0.79
C TRP A 309 13.03 20.99 -0.11
N PRO A 310 12.37 19.92 0.38
CA PRO A 310 12.06 18.78 -0.46
C PRO A 310 10.95 19.14 -1.46
N VAL A 311 10.89 18.43 -2.60
CA VAL A 311 9.94 18.74 -3.68
C VAL A 311 8.49 18.65 -3.23
N GLU A 312 8.19 17.77 -2.27
CA GLU A 312 6.86 17.64 -1.67
C GLU A 312 6.45 18.91 -0.94
N ALA A 313 7.38 19.57 -0.24
CA ALA A 313 7.09 20.83 0.45
C ALA A 313 6.77 21.94 -0.54
N VAL A 314 7.52 22.03 -1.64
CA VAL A 314 7.30 23.05 -2.69
C VAL A 314 5.97 22.82 -3.40
N ALA A 315 5.63 21.56 -3.70
CA ALA A 315 4.33 21.20 -4.27
C ALA A 315 3.18 21.58 -3.32
N LEU A 316 3.29 21.25 -2.03
CA LEU A 316 2.30 21.67 -1.02
C LEU A 316 2.23 23.19 -0.85
N ALA A 317 3.35 23.89 -0.92
CA ALA A 317 3.38 25.35 -0.86
C ALA A 317 2.66 25.98 -2.07
N GLY A 318 2.82 25.38 -3.25
CA GLY A 318 2.06 25.73 -4.44
C GLY A 318 0.55 25.60 -4.22
N ALA A 319 0.12 24.44 -3.70
CA ALA A 319 -1.28 24.16 -3.37
C ALA A 319 -1.86 25.10 -2.28
N LEU A 320 -1.01 25.66 -1.43
CA LEU A 320 -1.38 26.64 -0.40
C LEU A 320 -1.44 28.09 -0.93
N GLY A 321 -1.28 28.30 -2.24
CA GLY A 321 -1.47 29.60 -2.90
C GLY A 321 -0.24 30.20 -3.56
N ALA A 322 0.91 29.51 -3.54
CA ALA A 322 2.14 29.93 -4.24
C ALA A 322 2.37 29.20 -5.57
N GLU A 323 1.29 28.76 -6.24
CA GLU A 323 1.38 27.85 -7.40
C GLU A 323 2.30 28.35 -8.53
N PRO A 324 2.24 29.62 -8.99
CA PRO A 324 3.12 30.08 -10.07
C PRO A 324 4.61 29.94 -9.74
N GLN A 325 4.99 30.29 -8.51
CA GLN A 325 6.37 30.20 -8.03
C GLN A 325 6.80 28.76 -7.81
N ALA A 326 5.91 27.93 -7.26
CA ALA A 326 6.17 26.51 -7.08
C ALA A 326 6.42 25.82 -8.43
N ARG A 327 5.58 26.06 -9.44
CA ARG A 327 5.77 25.53 -10.81
C ARG A 327 7.07 25.99 -11.43
N ALA A 328 7.37 27.30 -11.38
CA ALA A 328 8.63 27.84 -11.90
C ALA A 328 9.85 27.12 -11.29
N TRP A 329 9.81 26.83 -9.98
CA TRP A 329 10.88 26.08 -9.35
C TRP A 329 10.91 24.59 -9.72
N LEU A 330 9.75 23.93 -9.67
CA LEU A 330 9.60 22.49 -9.89
C LEU A 330 9.89 22.07 -11.33
N ASP A 331 9.54 22.91 -12.30
CA ASP A 331 9.64 22.56 -13.73
C ASP A 331 10.97 23.03 -14.34
N GLU A 332 11.56 24.11 -13.81
CA GLU A 332 12.71 24.77 -14.43
C GLU A 332 13.86 25.01 -13.45
N LEU A 333 13.66 25.86 -12.42
CA LEU A 333 14.79 26.44 -11.68
C LEU A 333 15.58 25.43 -10.85
N ARG A 334 14.94 24.35 -10.39
CA ARG A 334 15.62 23.26 -9.66
C ARG A 334 16.63 22.49 -10.51
N HIS A 335 16.52 22.57 -11.84
CA HIS A 335 17.40 21.87 -12.78
C HIS A 335 18.55 22.76 -13.29
N VAL A 336 18.51 24.06 -12.99
CA VAL A 336 19.52 25.02 -13.44
C VAL A 336 20.79 24.82 -12.62
N GLN A 337 21.86 24.37 -13.28
CA GLN A 337 23.20 24.33 -12.71
C GLN A 337 23.96 25.61 -13.04
N LEU A 338 24.79 26.06 -12.09
CA LEU A 338 25.71 27.17 -12.36
C LEU A 338 26.75 26.71 -13.38
N ALA A 339 26.97 27.53 -14.41
CA ALA A 339 28.03 27.29 -15.39
C ALA A 339 29.44 27.41 -14.77
N ILE A 340 29.54 28.04 -13.59
CA ILE A 340 30.77 28.24 -12.83
C ILE A 340 30.66 27.40 -11.55
N THR A 341 31.62 26.50 -11.36
CA THR A 341 31.73 25.64 -10.18
C THR A 341 32.71 26.23 -9.17
N GLY A 342 32.75 25.67 -7.95
CA GLY A 342 33.78 26.02 -6.98
C GLY A 342 35.19 25.73 -7.47
N HIS A 343 35.35 24.75 -8.36
CA HIS A 343 36.63 24.47 -9.01
C HIS A 343 37.07 25.64 -9.90
N ASP A 344 36.16 26.23 -10.66
CA ASP A 344 36.46 27.36 -11.55
C ASP A 344 36.83 28.62 -10.76
N LEU A 345 36.17 28.85 -9.62
CA LEU A 345 36.53 29.95 -8.71
C LEU A 345 37.90 29.73 -8.05
N ARG A 346 38.25 28.49 -7.69
CA ARG A 346 39.60 28.18 -7.19
C ARG A 346 40.66 28.35 -8.26
N ALA A 347 40.39 27.91 -9.49
CA ALA A 347 41.27 28.12 -10.63
C ALA A 347 41.47 29.60 -10.94
N ALA A 348 40.47 30.44 -10.65
CA ALA A 348 40.55 31.91 -10.72
C ALA A 348 41.21 32.56 -9.48
N GLY A 349 41.74 31.78 -8.53
CA GLY A 349 42.48 32.28 -7.36
C GLY A 349 41.63 32.63 -6.14
N VAL A 350 40.36 32.20 -6.07
CA VAL A 350 39.54 32.38 -4.86
C VAL A 350 39.95 31.33 -3.81
N PRO A 351 40.35 31.73 -2.59
CA PRO A 351 40.80 30.80 -1.55
C PRO A 351 39.65 29.93 -1.04
N GLU A 352 39.97 28.70 -0.61
CA GLU A 352 38.99 27.79 -0.02
C GLU A 352 38.52 28.33 1.34
N GLY A 353 37.20 28.42 1.50
CA GLY A 353 36.56 28.89 2.72
C GLY A 353 35.05 29.14 2.55
N PRO A 354 34.33 29.50 3.63
CA PRO A 354 32.89 29.80 3.59
C PRO A 354 32.53 30.87 2.55
N GLU A 355 33.48 31.79 2.31
CA GLU A 355 33.33 32.89 1.36
C GLU A 355 33.23 32.42 -0.09
N LEU A 356 33.83 31.29 -0.46
CA LEU A 356 33.69 30.69 -1.78
C LEU A 356 32.25 30.18 -2.01
N GLY A 357 31.65 29.58 -0.98
CA GLY A 357 30.23 29.21 -0.98
C GLY A 357 29.30 30.43 -1.07
N HIS A 358 29.62 31.50 -0.33
CA HIS A 358 28.91 32.77 -0.44
C HIS A 358 29.01 33.36 -1.85
N ARG A 359 30.19 33.36 -2.48
CA ARG A 359 30.37 33.87 -3.84
C ARG A 359 29.59 33.05 -4.86
N LEU A 360 29.62 31.71 -4.77
CA LEU A 360 28.79 30.84 -5.61
C LEU A 360 27.29 31.08 -5.43
N ALA A 361 26.84 31.38 -4.21
CA ALA A 361 25.44 31.69 -3.95
C ALA A 361 24.97 33.01 -4.60
N HIS A 362 25.89 33.95 -4.86
CA HIS A 362 25.62 35.25 -5.48
C HIS A 362 25.93 35.30 -6.98
N VAL A 363 26.49 34.24 -7.57
CA VAL A 363 26.63 34.15 -9.03
C VAL A 363 25.23 34.11 -9.64
N PRO A 364 24.88 35.03 -10.56
CA PRO A 364 23.61 35.00 -11.25
C PRO A 364 23.44 33.64 -11.93
N ARG A 365 22.40 32.90 -11.55
CA ARG A 365 22.02 31.69 -12.29
C ARG A 365 21.62 32.12 -13.70
N PRO A 366 22.10 31.42 -14.75
CA PRO A 366 21.73 31.77 -16.12
C PRO A 366 20.21 31.78 -16.22
N SER A 367 19.66 32.91 -16.66
CA SER A 367 18.24 33.05 -16.93
C SER A 367 17.93 32.22 -18.18
N CYS A 368 17.07 31.21 -18.03
CA CYS A 368 16.41 30.58 -19.17
C CYS A 368 15.34 31.54 -19.72
N ALA A 369 15.75 32.60 -20.41
CA ALA A 369 14.85 33.41 -21.22
C ALA A 369 14.91 32.92 -22.67
N PRO A 370 13.78 32.52 -23.30
CA PRO A 370 13.77 32.28 -24.72
C PRO A 370 13.80 33.64 -25.45
N HIS A 371 14.87 33.88 -26.20
CA HIS A 371 15.09 34.99 -27.12
C HIS A 371 15.45 36.36 -26.52
N SER A 372 16.75 36.62 -26.41
CA SER A 372 17.29 37.97 -26.59
C SER A 372 18.50 37.92 -27.53
N ARG A 373 18.30 38.30 -28.80
CA ARG A 373 19.38 38.70 -29.70
C ARG A 373 19.83 40.09 -29.27
N VAL A 374 21.11 40.26 -28.97
CA VAL A 374 21.70 41.59 -28.76
C VAL A 374 22.55 41.91 -29.98
N ASP A 375 22.10 42.88 -30.77
CA ASP A 375 22.81 43.43 -31.92
C ASP A 375 24.08 44.17 -31.48
N GLY A 376 25.23 43.71 -31.96
CA GLY A 376 26.52 44.33 -31.68
C GLY A 376 26.88 45.40 -32.72
N ARG A 377 26.83 46.68 -32.33
CA ARG A 377 27.71 47.72 -32.89
C ARG A 377 28.15 48.67 -31.78
N ALA A 378 29.41 48.56 -31.36
CA ALA A 378 30.12 49.60 -30.61
C ALA A 378 31.40 50.00 -31.37
N ARG A 379 31.56 51.31 -31.59
CA ARG A 379 32.76 51.97 -32.16
C ARG A 379 33.92 51.93 -31.15
N PRO A 380 35.19 51.93 -31.59
CA PRO A 380 36.33 51.89 -30.68
C PRO A 380 36.77 53.30 -30.29
N SER A 381 37.03 53.51 -29.01
CA SER A 381 37.88 54.60 -28.51
C SER A 381 38.84 54.08 -27.45
N GLY A 382 40.06 53.82 -27.90
CA GLY A 382 41.33 54.25 -27.29
C GLY A 382 41.68 53.90 -25.84
N HIS A 383 42.85 53.26 -25.72
CA HIS A 383 43.75 53.14 -24.56
C HIS A 383 43.32 52.07 -23.53
N GLY A 384 44.07 51.02 -23.22
CA GLY A 384 45.47 50.69 -23.46
C GLY A 384 45.96 49.92 -22.22
N GLY A 385 45.88 48.60 -22.24
CA GLY A 385 46.31 47.74 -21.13
C GLY A 385 46.07 46.26 -21.44
N ARG A 386 47.16 45.50 -21.58
CA ARG A 386 47.21 44.13 -22.11
C ARG A 386 46.62 43.11 -21.13
N GLY A 387 45.90 42.11 -21.65
CA GLY A 387 45.69 40.83 -20.95
C GLY A 387 44.50 40.01 -21.43
N LEU A 388 44.77 38.97 -22.23
CA LEU A 388 43.95 37.78 -22.49
C LEU A 388 42.66 37.96 -23.31
N ASN A 389 42.82 38.08 -24.64
CA ASN A 389 41.82 37.63 -25.61
C ASN A 389 41.98 36.12 -25.83
N HIS A 390 40.93 35.37 -25.51
CA HIS A 390 40.44 34.13 -26.17
C HIS A 390 39.87 33.17 -25.13
N LEU A 391 38.54 33.12 -25.05
CA LEU A 391 37.68 31.98 -24.67
C LEU A 391 36.25 32.50 -24.86
N ALA A 392 35.68 32.32 -26.04
CA ALA A 392 34.83 31.19 -26.43
C ALA A 392 33.36 31.64 -26.46
N SER A 393 32.77 31.52 -27.64
CA SER A 393 31.37 31.74 -27.97
C SER A 393 30.42 30.94 -27.07
N THR A 394 29.41 31.61 -26.54
CA THR A 394 28.36 31.03 -25.72
C THR A 394 27.35 30.27 -26.57
N THR A 395 27.25 28.96 -26.37
CA THR A 395 26.11 28.14 -26.82
C THR A 395 25.47 27.48 -25.60
N CYS A 396 24.19 27.76 -25.36
CA CYS A 396 23.36 27.01 -24.41
C CYS A 396 23.16 25.59 -24.94
N SER A 397 23.71 24.60 -24.23
CA SER A 397 23.44 23.19 -24.51
C SER A 397 22.35 22.69 -23.56
N CYS A 398 21.09 22.70 -24.02
CA CYS A 398 20.08 21.81 -23.45
C CYS A 398 20.38 20.37 -23.90
N PRO A 399 20.31 19.36 -23.01
CA PRO A 399 20.32 17.98 -23.46
C PRO A 399 19.09 17.74 -24.37
N PRO A 400 19.22 17.00 -25.48
CA PRO A 400 18.09 16.77 -26.36
C PRO A 400 17.00 16.00 -25.61
N ARG A 401 15.78 16.52 -25.66
CA ARG A 401 14.58 15.71 -25.36
C ARG A 401 14.60 14.53 -26.32
N SER A 402 14.62 13.32 -25.78
CA SER A 402 14.33 12.09 -26.52
C SER A 402 12.91 12.19 -27.09
N ALA A 403 12.79 12.60 -28.35
CA ALA A 403 11.56 12.46 -29.10
C ALA A 403 11.39 10.99 -29.52
N PRO A 404 10.18 10.43 -29.47
CA PRO A 404 9.93 9.10 -29.99
C PRO A 404 10.12 9.12 -31.51
N THR A 405 10.84 8.13 -32.03
CA THR A 405 11.04 7.88 -33.45
C THR A 405 9.69 7.61 -34.12
N ALA A 406 9.21 8.59 -34.89
CA ALA A 406 8.14 8.41 -35.84
C ALA A 406 8.74 7.94 -37.18
N THR A 407 8.56 6.65 -37.48
CA THR A 407 8.79 6.12 -38.84
C THR A 407 7.54 6.40 -39.67
N THR A 408 7.65 7.33 -40.62
CA THR A 408 6.66 7.54 -41.67
C THR A 408 6.66 6.38 -42.67
N SER A 409 5.53 5.71 -42.85
CA SER A 409 5.14 5.13 -44.14
C SER A 409 3.75 5.66 -44.52
N ARG A 410 3.62 6.05 -45.78
CA ARG A 410 2.44 6.69 -46.38
C ARG A 410 1.36 5.68 -46.77
N SER A 411 0.14 6.22 -46.86
CA SER A 411 -1.02 5.75 -47.66
C SER A 411 -1.83 4.61 -47.01
N THR A 412 -3.16 4.57 -46.96
CA THR A 412 -4.24 5.25 -47.70
C THR A 412 -5.52 5.33 -46.84
N SER A 413 -6.33 6.35 -47.12
CA SER A 413 -7.77 6.54 -46.84
C SER A 413 -8.62 5.26 -46.76
N THR A 414 -9.42 5.11 -45.67
CA THR A 414 -10.85 4.75 -45.74
C THR A 414 -11.58 5.11 -44.42
N ALA A 415 -12.84 5.56 -44.55
CA ALA A 415 -13.75 6.05 -43.49
C ALA A 415 -14.26 4.94 -42.53
N PRO A 416 -14.93 5.28 -41.41
CA PRO A 416 -15.10 4.40 -40.24
C PRO A 416 -16.39 3.56 -40.29
N PRO A 417 -16.52 2.54 -39.43
CA PRO A 417 -17.83 2.29 -38.85
C PRO A 417 -17.83 2.10 -37.32
N ARG A 418 -18.68 2.93 -36.71
CA ARG A 418 -19.77 2.57 -35.79
C ARG A 418 -19.45 1.83 -34.48
N CYS A 419 -19.64 2.62 -33.43
CA CYS A 419 -20.12 2.27 -32.10
C CYS A 419 -21.07 1.07 -32.09
N SER A 420 -20.66 -0.04 -31.47
CA SER A 420 -21.53 -1.14 -31.07
C SER A 420 -21.40 -1.39 -29.57
N ARG A 421 -22.53 -1.27 -28.88
CA ARG A 421 -22.78 -1.61 -27.48
C ARG A 421 -22.12 -2.96 -27.12
N ARG A 422 -21.31 -2.99 -26.05
CA ARG A 422 -20.86 -4.25 -25.46
C ARG A 422 -22.01 -4.92 -24.73
N ALA A 423 -22.23 -6.18 -25.10
CA ALA A 423 -23.20 -7.09 -24.52
C ALA A 423 -22.80 -7.49 -23.09
N ALA A 424 -23.79 -7.54 -22.20
CA ALA A 424 -23.69 -8.21 -20.91
C ALA A 424 -23.51 -9.72 -21.15
N VAL A 425 -22.47 -10.30 -20.55
CA VAL A 425 -22.26 -11.75 -20.56
C VAL A 425 -23.06 -12.34 -19.40
N ALA A 426 -24.05 -13.15 -19.72
CA ALA A 426 -24.89 -13.87 -18.77
C ALA A 426 -24.20 -15.18 -18.33
N PHE A 427 -24.13 -15.42 -17.02
CA PHE A 427 -23.75 -16.71 -16.44
C PHE A 427 -24.85 -17.76 -16.69
N PRO A 428 -24.50 -19.03 -17.01
CA PRO A 428 -25.49 -20.08 -17.21
C PRO A 428 -26.09 -20.52 -15.86
N LYS A 429 -27.39 -20.28 -15.66
CA LYS A 429 -28.18 -20.85 -14.56
C LYS A 429 -28.34 -22.36 -14.74
N ALA A 430 -27.83 -23.14 -13.78
CA ALA A 430 -28.19 -24.54 -13.62
C ALA A 430 -29.68 -24.68 -13.27
N ARG A 431 -30.40 -25.48 -14.05
CA ARG A 431 -31.78 -25.87 -13.79
C ARG A 431 -31.81 -26.99 -12.74
N SER A 432 -32.52 -26.78 -11.63
CA SER A 432 -32.95 -27.87 -10.74
C SER A 432 -34.24 -28.48 -11.27
N PRO A 433 -34.40 -29.82 -11.29
CA PRO A 433 -35.69 -30.44 -11.54
C PRO A 433 -36.53 -30.46 -10.26
N ALA A 434 -37.84 -30.29 -10.45
CA ALA A 434 -38.87 -30.44 -9.45
C ALA A 434 -39.25 -31.91 -9.26
N SER A 435 -39.57 -32.32 -8.01
CA SER A 435 -40.64 -33.29 -7.74
C SER A 435 -41.03 -33.32 -6.25
N THR A 436 -42.25 -32.81 -5.99
CA THR A 436 -43.33 -33.41 -5.16
C THR A 436 -43.08 -33.94 -3.75
N SER A 437 -43.62 -33.18 -2.79
CA SER A 437 -44.63 -33.56 -1.76
C SER A 437 -44.83 -35.03 -1.35
N GLY A 438 -44.73 -35.27 -0.04
CA GLY A 438 -45.39 -36.37 0.68
C GLY A 438 -45.28 -36.17 2.20
N GLY A 439 -46.40 -35.89 2.86
CA GLY A 439 -46.48 -35.62 4.30
C GLY A 439 -46.49 -36.88 5.17
N GLY A 440 -46.26 -36.72 6.48
CA GLY A 440 -46.43 -37.79 7.47
C GLY A 440 -46.02 -37.40 8.89
N ARG A 441 -47.00 -37.40 9.79
CA ARG A 441 -47.01 -37.00 11.22
C ARG A 441 -45.99 -37.69 12.16
N ALA A 442 -45.51 -36.89 13.11
CA ALA A 442 -45.45 -37.05 14.59
C ALA A 442 -45.27 -38.44 15.24
N THR A 443 -44.31 -38.53 16.17
CA THR A 443 -44.54 -39.05 17.55
C THR A 443 -43.48 -38.56 18.54
N ARG A 444 -43.93 -38.21 19.75
CA ARG A 444 -43.19 -37.90 20.98
C ARG A 444 -42.58 -39.15 21.65
N ALA A 445 -41.52 -38.97 22.43
CA ALA A 445 -41.25 -39.61 23.75
C ALA A 445 -39.87 -39.12 24.26
N SER A 446 -39.78 -38.19 25.22
CA SER A 446 -39.72 -38.38 26.68
C SER A 446 -38.43 -39.01 27.25
N ALA A 447 -37.67 -38.15 27.94
CA ALA A 447 -36.85 -38.32 29.15
C ALA A 447 -36.58 -39.72 29.73
N SER A 448 -35.35 -39.97 30.20
CA SER A 448 -35.08 -40.00 31.65
C SER A 448 -33.58 -40.10 31.99
N THR A 449 -33.27 -39.51 33.14
CA THR A 449 -32.06 -39.50 33.96
C THR A 449 -31.74 -40.85 34.61
N ARG A 450 -30.45 -41.17 34.81
CA ARG A 450 -29.94 -41.61 36.12
C ARG A 450 -28.40 -41.63 36.27
N THR A 451 -28.04 -41.43 37.51
CA THR A 451 -26.77 -41.18 38.21
C THR A 451 -25.90 -42.42 38.53
N ALA A 452 -24.62 -42.13 38.78
CA ALA A 452 -23.79 -42.54 39.94
C ALA A 452 -22.73 -43.66 39.83
N SER A 453 -21.51 -43.24 40.21
CA SER A 453 -20.54 -43.86 41.13
C SER A 453 -19.54 -44.93 40.63
N GLY A 454 -18.29 -44.77 41.08
CA GLY A 454 -17.23 -45.79 41.02
C GLY A 454 -15.81 -45.23 41.12
N TRP A 455 -15.30 -45.04 42.35
CA TRP A 455 -13.87 -44.87 42.68
C TRP A 455 -13.13 -46.23 42.60
N PRO A 456 -11.77 -46.27 42.53
CA PRO A 456 -11.00 -46.49 43.77
C PRO A 456 -9.66 -45.71 43.89
N ARG A 457 -9.22 -45.64 45.16
CA ARG A 457 -7.98 -45.06 45.72
C ARG A 457 -6.71 -45.88 45.47
N ARG A 458 -5.53 -45.24 45.60
CA ARG A 458 -4.36 -45.67 46.43
C ARG A 458 -3.36 -44.50 46.59
N SER A 459 -3.20 -43.98 47.81
CA SER A 459 -2.02 -44.06 48.73
C SER A 459 -0.82 -43.20 48.30
N ALA A 460 -0.57 -42.04 48.93
CA ALA A 460 0.07 -41.80 50.25
C ALA A 460 1.61 -41.84 50.23
N SER A 461 2.25 -40.69 50.44
CA SER A 461 3.42 -40.55 51.32
C SER A 461 3.63 -39.08 51.71
N ALA A 462 4.12 -38.90 52.95
CA ALA A 462 4.26 -37.65 53.68
C ALA A 462 5.68 -37.10 53.58
N GLY A 463 5.84 -35.79 53.79
CA GLY A 463 7.13 -35.12 53.97
C GLY A 463 6.94 -33.76 54.65
N ALA A 464 7.74 -33.49 55.68
CA ALA A 464 7.44 -32.59 56.78
C ALA A 464 7.73 -31.09 56.56
N ALA A 465 6.90 -30.29 57.24
CA ALA A 465 7.11 -29.01 57.94
C ALA A 465 8.41 -28.19 57.74
N SER A 466 8.23 -26.88 57.49
CA SER A 466 8.75 -25.84 58.40
C SER A 466 7.91 -24.55 58.32
N ARG A 467 7.76 -23.90 59.46
CA ARG A 467 6.92 -22.72 59.73
C ARG A 467 7.71 -21.43 59.46
N ALA A 468 7.05 -20.40 58.91
CA ALA A 468 7.25 -19.03 59.36
C ALA A 468 6.00 -18.16 59.12
N ARG A 469 5.55 -17.56 60.22
CA ARG A 469 4.55 -16.49 60.42
C ARG A 469 4.81 -15.29 59.50
N SER A 470 3.96 -14.29 59.23
CA SER A 470 2.58 -13.87 59.54
C SER A 470 2.45 -12.44 58.99
N ARG A 471 1.24 -12.03 58.59
CA ARG A 471 0.62 -10.66 58.58
C ARG A 471 -0.20 -10.53 57.28
N SER A 472 -1.52 -10.73 57.30
CA SER A 472 -2.57 -9.77 57.69
C SER A 472 -2.36 -8.40 57.02
N THR A 473 -3.29 -7.79 56.28
CA THR A 473 -4.75 -7.81 56.43
C THR A 473 -5.42 -7.14 55.23
N ARG A 474 -6.65 -7.58 54.96
CA ARG A 474 -7.67 -7.06 54.02
C ARG A 474 -8.05 -5.59 54.28
N ARG A 475 -8.62 -4.94 53.25
CA ARG A 475 -9.78 -4.00 53.28
C ARG A 475 -10.24 -3.80 51.81
N ARG A 476 -11.35 -4.39 51.35
CA ARG A 476 -12.79 -4.04 51.47
C ARG A 476 -13.18 -2.64 50.96
N CYS A 477 -14.04 -2.66 49.95
CA CYS A 477 -14.87 -1.59 49.40
C CYS A 477 -15.82 -0.96 50.42
N ALA A 478 -16.16 0.33 50.20
CA ALA A 478 -17.51 0.86 50.35
C ALA A 478 -17.61 2.28 49.73
N ALA A 479 -18.74 2.55 49.10
CA ALA A 479 -19.13 3.80 48.46
C ALA A 479 -19.68 4.84 49.44
N SER A 480 -19.67 6.15 49.07
CA SER A 480 -20.88 7.01 49.01
C SER A 480 -20.59 8.52 48.80
N ARG A 481 -21.36 9.09 47.86
CA ARG A 481 -22.11 10.38 47.85
C ARG A 481 -21.42 11.78 47.83
N ALA A 482 -21.73 12.49 46.72
CA ALA A 482 -22.35 13.83 46.57
C ALA A 482 -21.56 15.17 46.75
N SER A 483 -21.28 15.84 45.62
CA SER A 483 -21.54 17.24 45.16
C SER A 483 -21.51 18.45 46.13
N PRO A 484 -21.06 19.67 45.69
CA PRO A 484 -21.79 20.47 44.69
C PRO A 484 -20.95 21.25 43.64
N ALA A 485 -21.70 21.87 42.73
CA ALA A 485 -21.34 22.44 41.43
C ALA A 485 -20.68 23.82 41.46
N THR A 486 -19.90 24.11 40.41
CA THR A 486 -19.66 25.49 39.94
C THR A 486 -19.79 25.53 38.42
N THR A 487 -20.79 26.27 37.96
CA THR A 487 -21.09 26.63 36.57
C THR A 487 -20.00 27.49 35.94
N THR A 488 -19.51 27.13 34.75
CA THR A 488 -19.02 28.11 33.75
C THR A 488 -19.49 27.69 32.36
N ARG A 489 -20.10 28.65 31.65
CA ARG A 489 -20.75 28.52 30.35
C ARG A 489 -19.74 28.22 29.25
N GLY A 490 -20.15 27.34 28.34
CA GLY A 490 -19.36 26.90 27.20
C GLY A 490 -19.20 27.94 26.09
N SER A 491 -18.11 27.77 25.35
CA SER A 491 -18.03 28.07 23.92
C SER A 491 -17.63 26.75 23.24
N THR A 492 -18.55 26.18 22.48
CA THR A 492 -18.31 25.02 21.62
C THR A 492 -17.52 25.47 20.39
N PRO A 493 -16.34 24.89 20.08
CA PRO A 493 -15.80 25.03 18.74
C PRO A 493 -16.66 24.15 17.82
N THR A 494 -17.26 24.78 16.81
CA THR A 494 -17.94 24.13 15.69
C THR A 494 -17.04 23.04 15.11
N ALA A 495 -17.44 21.78 15.27
CA ALA A 495 -16.80 20.64 14.63
C ALA A 495 -16.88 20.81 13.11
N ARG A 496 -15.72 20.85 12.44
CA ARG A 496 -15.65 20.75 10.98
C ARG A 496 -16.25 19.40 10.55
N PRO A 497 -16.99 19.34 9.43
CA PRO A 497 -17.47 18.06 8.89
C PRO A 497 -16.28 17.14 8.57
N PRO A 498 -16.45 15.80 8.64
CA PRO A 498 -15.39 14.86 8.30
C PRO A 498 -14.95 15.07 6.85
N ARG A 499 -13.64 15.10 6.62
CA ARG A 499 -13.03 15.39 5.31
C ARG A 499 -12.85 14.13 4.46
N CYS A 500 -13.03 12.95 5.04
CA CYS A 500 -13.16 11.68 4.33
C CYS A 500 -14.55 11.56 3.66
N PRO A 501 -14.66 10.91 2.49
CA PRO A 501 -15.96 10.50 1.96
C PRO A 501 -16.67 9.64 3.02
N ALA A 502 -17.98 9.83 3.18
CA ALA A 502 -18.78 9.09 4.14
C ALA A 502 -18.77 7.59 3.77
N PHE A 503 -17.89 6.83 4.40
CA PHE A 503 -17.99 5.38 4.44
C PHE A 503 -18.99 5.04 5.55
N PRO A 504 -20.14 4.43 5.23
CA PRO A 504 -21.03 3.97 6.29
C PRO A 504 -20.26 2.95 7.14
N LEU A 505 -20.19 3.18 8.45
CA LEU A 505 -19.94 2.11 9.42
C LEU A 505 -21.07 1.12 9.18
N TRP A 506 -20.70 -0.05 8.65
CA TRP A 506 -21.59 -0.98 7.98
C TRP A 506 -22.93 -1.09 8.70
N SER A 507 -23.97 -0.50 8.12
CA SER A 507 -25.28 -0.43 8.76
C SER A 507 -25.81 -1.84 8.90
N SER A 508 -26.09 -2.27 10.13
CA SER A 508 -26.80 -3.51 10.42
C SER A 508 -28.23 -3.42 9.89
N SER A 509 -28.44 -3.81 8.64
CA SER A 509 -29.75 -4.05 8.02
C SER A 509 -29.61 -4.95 6.79
N PRO A 510 -29.94 -6.25 6.87
CA PRO A 510 -30.03 -7.10 5.70
C PRO A 510 -31.37 -6.89 5.02
N THR A 511 -31.54 -5.80 4.26
CA THR A 511 -32.71 -5.70 3.37
C THR A 511 -32.42 -4.81 2.17
N ALA A 512 -32.80 -5.33 1.00
CA ALA A 512 -32.88 -4.68 -0.30
C ALA A 512 -31.58 -4.57 -1.14
N CYS A 513 -31.07 -5.72 -1.59
CA CYS A 513 -30.50 -5.81 -2.94
C CYS A 513 -31.47 -6.63 -3.82
N ARG A 514 -32.50 -5.96 -4.34
CA ARG A 514 -33.24 -6.38 -5.53
C ARG A 514 -33.49 -5.14 -6.39
N SER A 515 -33.17 -5.27 -7.67
CA SER A 515 -33.38 -4.34 -8.79
C SER A 515 -32.56 -3.04 -8.77
N ARG A 516 -31.56 -2.92 -9.65
CA ARG A 516 -31.71 -2.52 -11.05
C ARG A 516 -30.51 -2.93 -11.88
#